data_AF-A0AAD6FWM4-F1
#
_entry.id   AF-A0AAD6FWM4-F1
#
_cell.length_a   1.000
_cell.length_b   1.000
_cell.length_c   1.000
_cell.angle_alpha   90.00
_cell.angle_beta   90.00
_cell.angle_gamma   90.00
#
_symmetry.space_group_name_H-M   'P 1'
#
loop_
_entity.id
_entity.type
_entity.pdbx_description
1 polymer ?
#
loop_
_entity_poly.entity_id
_entity_poly.type
_entity_poly.pdbx_seq_one_letter_code
_entity_poly.pdbx_strand_id
1 'polypeptide(L)'
;MSLTILLIVSLFCGLISAQDDGNTTTLDYHETEECYPDMCNLLREFGAVSEKLRVLETRMEDSETRLMDTETQLKDTETRLKDTETRLKDTKMRLMVTETRLTESENQILELKKEKKTVVFSVFFAPVAGVYYFTIFFHAGGDHEAKLMLYKNNDIVFVTHDHRSRWDCADNGGNAVFLQLVQGDQVYVRLIAKTYVWGTFSGFLVNEM
;
A
#
# COMPACT_ATOMS: atom_id res chain seq x y z
N MET A 1 28.46 -22.99 -40.52
CA MET A 1 29.25 -24.20 -40.80
C MET A 1 28.66 -25.39 -40.03
N SER A 2 27.46 -25.85 -40.41
CA SER A 2 26.89 -27.13 -39.95
C SER A 2 25.82 -27.67 -40.92
N LEU A 3 25.90 -27.28 -42.20
CA LEU A 3 25.03 -27.79 -43.27
C LEU A 3 25.77 -28.79 -44.18
N THR A 4 27.04 -29.08 -43.88
CA THR A 4 27.94 -29.90 -44.72
C THR A 4 28.09 -31.35 -44.26
N ILE A 5 27.54 -31.73 -43.09
CA ILE A 5 27.66 -33.11 -42.57
C ILE A 5 26.49 -34.01 -43.02
N LEU A 6 25.37 -33.41 -43.46
CA LEU A 6 24.18 -34.18 -43.88
C LEU A 6 24.28 -34.79 -45.30
N LEU A 7 25.32 -34.48 -46.08
CA LEU A 7 25.45 -34.91 -47.48
C LEU A 7 26.36 -36.11 -47.71
N ILE A 8 27.09 -36.59 -46.68
CA ILE A 8 28.10 -37.66 -46.85
C ILE A 8 27.54 -39.06 -46.51
N VAL A 9 26.43 -39.18 -45.79
CA VAL A 9 25.85 -40.49 -45.43
C VAL A 9 24.80 -40.99 -46.45
N SER A 10 24.38 -40.14 -47.39
CA SER A 10 23.48 -40.50 -48.51
C SER A 10 24.19 -41.20 -49.68
N LEU A 11 25.52 -41.36 -49.63
CA LEU A 11 26.32 -41.73 -50.81
C LEU A 11 26.90 -43.16 -50.81
N PHE A 12 26.52 -44.06 -49.89
CA PHE A 12 27.18 -45.38 -49.78
C PHE A 12 26.30 -46.64 -49.66
N CYS A 13 25.03 -46.63 -50.09
CA CYS A 13 24.25 -47.87 -50.20
C CYS A 13 23.55 -48.11 -51.55
N GLY A 14 24.05 -47.48 -52.61
CA GLY A 14 23.74 -47.90 -53.99
C GLY A 14 24.92 -48.67 -54.57
N LEU A 15 24.62 -49.80 -55.24
CA LEU A 15 25.50 -50.72 -55.97
C LEU A 15 26.04 -51.93 -55.19
N ILE A 16 25.34 -53.06 -55.38
CA ILE A 16 25.77 -54.41 -55.81
C ILE A 16 24.46 -55.20 -55.96
N SER A 17 24.09 -55.92 -57.02
CA SER A 17 24.45 -56.04 -58.43
C SER A 17 23.23 -56.74 -59.07
N ALA A 18 22.79 -56.30 -60.24
CA ALA A 18 21.76 -56.99 -61.03
C ALA A 18 22.27 -57.16 -62.45
N GLN A 19 22.58 -58.39 -62.85
CA GLN A 19 22.34 -58.98 -64.18
C GLN A 19 22.86 -60.43 -64.22
N ASP A 20 22.00 -61.42 -64.50
CA ASP A 20 22.22 -62.36 -65.60
C ASP A 20 20.94 -63.18 -65.87
N ASP A 21 20.59 -63.31 -67.14
CA ASP A 21 19.39 -63.98 -67.67
C ASP A 21 19.59 -65.49 -67.78
N GLY A 22 18.58 -66.28 -67.39
CA GLY A 22 18.63 -67.75 -67.50
C GLY A 22 17.25 -68.40 -67.46
N ASN A 23 16.69 -68.61 -68.64
CA ASN A 23 15.42 -69.28 -68.94
C ASN A 23 15.26 -70.66 -68.25
N THR A 24 14.24 -70.87 -67.42
CA THR A 24 13.70 -72.22 -67.12
C THR A 24 12.24 -72.17 -66.60
N THR A 25 11.33 -72.46 -67.52
CA THR A 25 10.15 -73.34 -67.41
C THR A 25 9.54 -73.57 -66.02
N THR A 26 8.34 -72.99 -65.83
CA THR A 26 7.17 -73.46 -65.06
C THR A 26 7.39 -74.57 -64.02
N LEU A 27 7.09 -74.25 -62.77
CA LEU A 27 6.32 -75.14 -61.88
C LEU A 27 5.46 -74.28 -60.97
N ASP A 28 4.19 -74.20 -61.36
CA ASP A 28 3.09 -73.63 -60.61
C ASP A 28 2.85 -74.52 -59.37
N TYR A 29 3.44 -74.14 -58.24
CA TYR A 29 3.03 -74.68 -56.94
C TYR A 29 1.89 -73.80 -56.44
N HIS A 30 0.66 -74.15 -56.84
CA HIS A 30 -0.50 -73.87 -56.03
C HIS A 30 -0.38 -74.70 -54.75
N GLU A 31 0.33 -74.18 -53.75
CA GLU A 31 0.06 -74.54 -52.36
C GLU A 31 -1.27 -73.87 -52.01
N THR A 32 -2.37 -74.55 -52.33
CA THR A 32 -3.60 -74.40 -51.56
C THR A 32 -3.28 -74.89 -50.15
N GLU A 33 -2.76 -74.00 -49.31
CA GLU A 33 -2.88 -74.16 -47.86
C GLU A 33 -4.37 -74.19 -47.55
N GLU A 34 -4.90 -75.41 -47.43
CA GLU A 34 -6.20 -75.65 -46.80
C GLU A 34 -6.08 -75.20 -45.34
N CYS A 35 -6.31 -73.91 -45.11
CA CYS A 35 -6.47 -73.41 -43.76
C CYS A 35 -7.77 -74.02 -43.20
N TYR A 36 -7.64 -74.98 -42.28
CA TYR A 36 -8.77 -75.45 -41.49
C TYR A 36 -9.46 -74.24 -40.83
N PRO A 37 -10.79 -74.08 -40.93
CA PRO A 37 -11.50 -72.88 -40.50
C PRO A 37 -11.18 -72.40 -39.08
N ASP A 38 -10.94 -73.34 -38.15
CA ASP A 38 -10.58 -73.04 -36.75
C ASP A 38 -9.18 -72.44 -36.60
N MET A 39 -8.20 -72.88 -37.40
CA MET A 39 -6.83 -72.34 -37.37
C MET A 39 -6.79 -70.91 -37.91
N CYS A 40 -7.55 -70.63 -38.98
CA CYS A 40 -7.68 -69.28 -39.54
C CYS A 40 -8.36 -68.30 -38.57
N ASN A 41 -9.38 -68.76 -37.85
CA ASN A 41 -10.01 -67.95 -36.81
C ASN A 41 -9.03 -67.64 -35.67
N LEU A 42 -8.22 -68.61 -35.24
CA LEU A 42 -7.22 -68.42 -34.19
C LEU A 42 -6.15 -67.39 -34.59
N LEU A 43 -5.62 -67.48 -35.82
CA LEU A 43 -4.63 -66.52 -36.33
C LEU A 43 -5.19 -65.10 -36.40
N ARG A 44 -6.47 -64.95 -36.78
CA ARG A 44 -7.17 -63.66 -36.77
C ARG A 44 -7.30 -63.09 -35.35
N GLU A 45 -7.70 -63.91 -34.39
CA GLU A 45 -7.78 -63.50 -32.98
C GLU A 45 -6.41 -63.12 -32.43
N PHE A 46 -5.35 -63.88 -32.75
CA PHE A 46 -3.99 -63.56 -32.33
C PHE A 46 -3.50 -62.23 -32.91
N GLY A 47 -3.79 -61.97 -34.19
CA GLY A 47 -3.51 -60.67 -34.83
C GLY A 47 -4.25 -59.51 -34.14
N ALA A 48 -5.53 -59.72 -33.80
CA ALA A 48 -6.31 -58.72 -33.07
C ALA A 48 -5.79 -58.47 -31.64
N VAL A 49 -5.31 -59.51 -30.95
CA VAL A 49 -4.68 -59.38 -29.63
C VAL A 49 -3.34 -58.65 -29.73
N SER A 50 -2.52 -58.97 -30.73
CA SER A 50 -1.24 -58.29 -30.99
C SER A 50 -1.44 -56.79 -31.20
N GLU A 51 -2.44 -56.39 -32.01
CA GLU A 51 -2.73 -54.97 -32.23
C GLU A 51 -3.27 -54.28 -30.97
N LYS A 52 -4.12 -54.95 -30.18
CA LYS A 52 -4.56 -54.42 -28.87
C LYS A 52 -3.38 -54.20 -27.92
N LEU A 53 -2.39 -55.09 -27.95
CA LEU A 53 -1.20 -55.01 -27.11
C LEU A 53 -0.32 -53.82 -27.53
N ARG A 54 -0.14 -53.62 -28.84
CA ARG A 54 0.54 -52.45 -29.40
C ARG A 54 -0.15 -51.13 -29.03
N VAL A 55 -1.49 -51.08 -29.07
CA VAL A 55 -2.27 -49.91 -28.64
C VAL A 55 -2.16 -49.67 -27.13
N LEU A 56 -2.05 -50.72 -26.32
CA LEU A 56 -1.86 -50.57 -24.88
C LEU A 56 -0.48 -49.99 -24.56
N GLU A 57 0.56 -50.43 -25.27
CA GLU A 57 1.93 -49.93 -25.14
C GLU A 57 2.02 -48.44 -25.45
N THR A 58 1.48 -47.98 -26.59
CA THR A 58 1.48 -46.55 -26.93
C THR A 58 0.70 -45.69 -25.93
N ARG A 59 -0.41 -46.22 -25.39
CA ARG A 59 -1.17 -45.53 -24.33
C ARG A 59 -0.41 -45.47 -23.00
N MET A 60 0.45 -46.45 -22.73
CA MET A 60 1.28 -46.46 -21.54
C MET A 60 2.39 -45.41 -21.65
N GLU A 61 3.04 -45.32 -22.81
CA GLU A 61 4.01 -44.26 -23.11
C GLU A 61 3.39 -42.85 -23.04
N ASP A 62 2.18 -42.66 -23.60
CA ASP A 62 1.43 -41.39 -23.45
C ASP A 62 1.12 -41.08 -21.98
N SER A 63 0.73 -42.08 -21.19
CA SER A 63 0.47 -41.86 -19.77
C SER A 63 1.75 -41.52 -18.98
N GLU A 64 2.90 -42.09 -19.33
CA GLU A 64 4.19 -41.81 -18.68
C GLU A 64 4.65 -40.38 -18.99
N THR A 65 4.57 -39.96 -20.25
CA THR A 65 4.88 -38.58 -20.65
C THR A 65 3.98 -37.57 -19.95
N ARG A 66 2.67 -37.83 -19.88
CA ARG A 66 1.71 -36.97 -19.16
C ARG A 66 2.01 -36.91 -17.66
N LEU A 67 2.44 -38.00 -17.04
CA LEU A 67 2.85 -38.00 -15.63
C LEU A 67 4.07 -37.11 -15.39
N MET A 68 5.09 -37.22 -16.24
CA MET A 68 6.28 -36.36 -16.19
C MET A 68 5.91 -34.88 -16.33
N ASP A 69 5.03 -34.54 -17.28
CA ASP A 69 4.54 -33.17 -17.45
C ASP A 69 3.81 -32.67 -16.20
N THR A 70 2.95 -33.49 -15.58
CA THR A 70 2.26 -33.09 -14.34
C THR A 70 3.21 -32.91 -13.16
N GLU A 71 4.28 -33.72 -13.07
CA GLU A 71 5.28 -33.58 -12.02
C GLU A 71 6.08 -32.28 -12.17
N THR A 72 6.42 -31.90 -13.41
CA THR A 72 7.10 -30.62 -13.68
C THR A 72 6.20 -29.43 -13.35
N GLN A 73 4.91 -29.47 -13.71
CA GLN A 73 3.96 -28.43 -13.33
C GLN A 73 3.78 -28.33 -11.82
N LEU A 74 3.74 -29.46 -11.11
CA LEU A 74 3.64 -29.46 -9.66
C LEU A 74 4.83 -28.74 -9.02
N LYS A 75 6.05 -29.04 -9.49
CA LYS A 75 7.27 -28.36 -9.03
C LYS A 75 7.22 -26.86 -9.31
N ASP A 76 6.79 -26.43 -10.50
CA ASP A 76 6.61 -25.01 -10.82
C ASP A 76 5.61 -24.35 -9.85
N THR A 77 4.44 -24.95 -9.64
CA THR A 77 3.43 -24.39 -8.73
C THR A 77 3.92 -24.30 -7.28
N GLU A 78 4.73 -25.25 -6.81
CA GLU A 78 5.33 -25.21 -5.48
C GLU A 78 6.31 -24.04 -5.34
N THR A 79 7.14 -23.78 -6.36
CA THR A 79 8.04 -22.63 -6.35
C THR A 79 7.29 -21.30 -6.35
N ARG A 80 6.22 -21.20 -7.15
CA ARG A 80 5.36 -20.02 -7.20
C ARG A 80 4.64 -19.77 -5.88
N LEU A 81 4.20 -20.84 -5.20
CA LEU A 81 3.59 -20.73 -3.88
C LEU A 81 4.58 -20.15 -2.87
N LYS A 82 5.81 -20.64 -2.85
CA LYS A 82 6.89 -20.11 -1.98
C LYS A 82 7.16 -18.63 -2.24
N ASP A 83 7.19 -18.20 -3.50
CA ASP A 83 7.32 -16.77 -3.84
C ASP A 83 6.13 -15.94 -3.37
N THR A 84 4.90 -16.44 -3.50
CA THR A 84 3.72 -15.72 -3.01
C THR A 84 3.71 -15.59 -1.48
N GLU A 85 4.20 -16.60 -0.75
CA GLU A 85 4.34 -16.54 0.71
C GLU A 85 5.38 -15.52 1.17
N THR A 86 6.53 -15.44 0.49
CA THR A 86 7.56 -14.43 0.82
C THR A 86 7.04 -13.02 0.55
N ARG A 87 6.37 -12.82 -0.59
CA ARG A 87 5.72 -11.55 -0.93
C ARG A 87 4.67 -11.16 0.10
N LEU A 88 3.83 -12.09 0.54
CA LEU A 88 2.82 -11.83 1.57
C LEU A 88 3.44 -11.38 2.90
N LYS A 89 4.57 -11.98 3.29
CA LYS A 89 5.32 -11.57 4.49
C LYS A 89 5.87 -10.15 4.35
N ASP A 90 6.41 -9.79 3.18
CA ASP A 90 6.86 -8.41 2.90
C ASP A 90 5.71 -7.40 2.98
N THR A 91 4.57 -7.68 2.33
CA THR A 91 3.41 -6.77 2.38
C THR A 91 2.89 -6.58 3.80
N LYS A 92 2.88 -7.65 4.62
CA LYS A 92 2.49 -7.57 6.02
C LYS A 92 3.41 -6.65 6.83
N MET A 93 4.72 -6.74 6.60
CA MET A 93 5.70 -5.87 7.27
C MET A 93 5.49 -4.40 6.87
N ARG A 94 5.32 -4.14 5.57
CA ARG A 94 5.05 -2.78 5.04
C ARG A 94 3.76 -2.19 5.60
N LEU A 95 2.74 -3.02 5.80
CA LEU A 95 1.48 -2.58 6.41
C LEU A 95 1.69 -2.15 7.87
N MET A 96 2.43 -2.94 8.67
CA MET A 96 2.77 -2.56 10.05
C MET A 96 3.56 -1.24 10.12
N VAL A 97 4.52 -1.04 9.21
CA VAL A 97 5.27 0.23 9.13
C VAL A 97 4.35 1.40 8.74
N THR A 98 3.35 1.17 7.90
CA THR A 98 2.40 2.22 7.51
C THR A 98 1.46 2.56 8.66
N GLU A 99 1.00 1.56 9.42
CA GLU A 99 0.13 1.74 10.59
C GLU A 99 0.84 2.55 11.68
N THR A 100 2.09 2.22 12.00
CA THR A 100 2.89 3.00 12.97
C THR A 100 3.05 4.46 12.53
N ARG A 101 3.37 4.72 11.26
CA ARG A 101 3.46 6.09 10.73
C ARG A 101 2.12 6.84 10.79
N LEU A 102 1.01 6.15 10.57
CA LEU A 102 -0.32 6.76 10.69
C LEU A 102 -0.60 7.17 12.13
N THR A 103 -0.34 6.29 13.10
CA THR A 103 -0.51 6.61 14.53
C THR A 103 0.38 7.78 14.97
N GLU A 104 1.61 7.86 14.47
CA GLU A 104 2.50 8.99 14.74
C GLU A 104 1.93 10.30 14.15
N SER A 105 1.45 10.27 12.91
CA SER A 105 0.83 11.44 12.28
C SER A 105 -0.44 11.88 13.02
N GLU A 106 -1.26 10.95 13.51
CA GLU A 106 -2.46 11.25 14.30
C GLU A 106 -2.10 11.95 15.62
N ASN A 107 -1.05 11.49 16.29
CA ASN A 107 -0.55 12.11 17.50
C ASN A 107 -0.03 13.53 17.25
N GLN A 108 0.73 13.75 16.16
CA GLN A 108 1.20 15.09 15.78
C GLN A 108 0.03 16.05 15.50
N ILE A 109 -1.00 15.58 14.79
CA ILE A 109 -2.21 16.38 14.54
C ILE A 109 -2.94 16.72 15.85
N LEU A 110 -2.99 15.78 16.80
CA LEU A 110 -3.60 16.01 18.10
C LEU A 110 -2.84 17.07 18.91
N GLU A 111 -1.51 17.06 18.86
CA GLU A 111 -0.67 18.09 19.49
C GLU A 111 -0.88 19.46 18.85
N LEU A 112 -0.86 19.55 17.52
CA LEU A 112 -1.13 20.80 16.80
C LEU A 112 -2.54 21.36 17.08
N LYS A 113 -3.54 20.48 17.29
CA LYS A 113 -4.89 20.90 17.71
C LYS A 113 -4.93 21.40 19.15
N LYS A 114 -4.05 20.91 20.03
CA LYS A 114 -3.90 21.40 21.41
C LYS A 114 -3.20 22.76 21.45
N GLU A 115 -2.31 23.04 20.51
CA GLU A 115 -1.73 24.37 20.27
C GLU A 115 -2.79 25.34 19.75
N LYS A 116 -3.72 25.74 20.63
CA LYS A 116 -4.53 26.93 20.45
C LYS A 116 -3.58 28.12 20.39
N LYS A 117 -3.22 28.56 19.18
CA LYS A 117 -2.45 29.79 18.95
C LYS A 117 -3.19 30.96 19.57
N THR A 118 -2.73 31.39 20.74
CA THR A 118 -3.17 32.61 21.38
C THR A 118 -2.14 33.68 21.12
N VAL A 119 -2.60 34.86 20.74
CA VAL A 119 -1.72 35.97 20.42
C VAL A 119 -1.62 36.87 21.65
N VAL A 120 -0.39 37.14 22.09
CA VAL A 120 -0.09 38.22 23.03
C VAL A 120 0.25 39.44 22.19
N PHE A 121 -0.54 40.50 22.30
CA PHE A 121 -0.41 41.68 21.43
C PHE A 121 0.25 42.88 22.12
N SER A 122 0.35 42.88 23.46
CA SER A 122 1.06 43.91 24.22
C SER A 122 1.48 43.38 25.58
N VAL A 123 2.71 43.73 25.99
CA VAL A 123 3.31 43.37 27.27
C VAL A 123 3.88 44.65 27.91
N PHE A 124 3.49 44.89 29.16
CA PHE A 124 4.02 45.95 30.01
C PHE A 124 4.87 45.32 31.12
N PHE A 125 6.01 45.95 31.42
CA PHE A 125 6.86 45.59 32.55
C PHE A 125 6.87 46.77 33.53
N ALA A 126 6.52 46.52 34.79
CA ALA A 126 6.55 47.57 35.81
C ALA A 126 8.00 48.06 36.02
N PRO A 127 8.31 49.34 35.76
CA PRO A 127 9.66 49.85 35.95
C PRO A 127 10.01 50.08 37.42
N VAL A 128 9.01 50.33 38.28
CA VAL A 128 9.15 50.61 39.72
C VAL A 128 8.02 49.94 40.49
N ALA A 129 8.14 49.89 41.82
CA ALA A 129 7.04 49.45 42.66
C ALA A 129 5.96 50.54 42.74
N GLY A 130 4.69 50.15 42.65
CA GLY A 130 3.61 51.12 42.65
C GLY A 130 2.24 50.54 42.37
N VAL A 131 1.23 51.40 42.43
CA VAL A 131 -0.12 51.10 41.97
C VAL A 131 -0.27 51.60 40.55
N TYR A 132 -0.62 50.69 39.63
CA TYR A 132 -0.82 50.98 38.22
C TYR A 132 -2.28 50.82 37.86
N TYR A 133 -2.77 51.68 36.97
CA TYR A 133 -4.10 51.57 36.38
C TYR A 133 -3.98 51.06 34.95
N PHE A 134 -4.79 50.06 34.61
CA PHE A 134 -4.87 49.52 33.25
C PHE A 134 -6.31 49.50 32.77
N THR A 135 -6.50 49.74 31.48
CA THR A 135 -7.80 49.63 30.81
C THR A 135 -7.66 48.93 29.47
N ILE A 136 -8.67 48.15 29.13
CA ILE A 136 -8.87 47.62 27.79
C ILE A 136 -10.24 48.04 27.27
N PHE A 137 -10.29 48.39 25.99
CA PHE A 137 -11.53 48.57 25.26
C PHE A 137 -11.41 47.86 23.92
N PHE A 138 -12.48 47.22 23.49
CA PHE A 138 -12.54 46.63 22.17
C PHE A 138 -13.91 46.81 21.54
N HIS A 139 -13.89 46.75 20.22
CA HIS A 139 -15.00 46.57 19.32
C HIS A 139 -14.82 45.24 18.59
N ALA A 140 -15.89 44.50 18.37
CA ALA A 140 -15.94 43.31 17.56
C ALA A 140 -17.23 43.30 16.74
N GLY A 141 -17.25 42.54 15.66
CA GLY A 141 -18.50 42.25 14.94
C GLY A 141 -19.20 41.05 15.56
N GLY A 142 -20.54 41.08 15.60
CA GLY A 142 -21.36 40.04 16.26
C GLY A 142 -21.24 38.62 15.70
N ASP A 143 -20.64 38.44 14.51
CA ASP A 143 -20.48 37.13 13.87
C ASP A 143 -19.44 36.20 14.51
N HIS A 144 -18.59 36.72 15.41
CA HIS A 144 -17.53 35.97 16.07
C HIS A 144 -17.54 36.23 17.59
N GLU A 145 -17.10 35.25 18.38
CA GLU A 145 -16.89 35.49 19.82
C GLU A 145 -15.76 36.52 20.02
N ALA A 146 -15.97 37.45 20.95
CA ALA A 146 -14.96 38.42 21.35
C ALA A 146 -14.46 38.08 22.74
N LYS A 147 -13.15 37.92 22.94
CA LYS A 147 -12.59 37.57 24.26
C LYS A 147 -11.17 38.01 24.45
N LEU A 148 -10.95 38.82 25.48
CA LEU A 148 -9.63 39.28 25.93
C LEU A 148 -9.43 38.91 27.39
N MET A 149 -8.19 38.55 27.73
CA MET A 149 -7.78 38.24 29.10
C MET A 149 -6.56 39.07 29.47
N LEU A 150 -6.64 39.79 30.58
CA LEU A 150 -5.48 40.47 31.17
C LEU A 150 -4.80 39.53 32.16
N TYR A 151 -3.48 39.41 32.04
CA TYR A 151 -2.64 38.60 32.92
C TYR A 151 -1.68 39.48 33.71
N LYS A 152 -1.37 39.05 34.94
CA LYS A 152 -0.22 39.50 35.72
C LYS A 152 0.72 38.31 35.93
N ASN A 153 1.94 38.37 35.40
CA ASN A 153 3.01 37.35 35.41
C ASN A 153 2.64 35.99 34.79
N ASN A 154 1.49 35.41 35.14
CA ASN A 154 0.81 34.27 34.53
C ASN A 154 -0.62 34.06 35.09
N ASP A 155 -1.03 34.86 36.07
CA ASP A 155 -2.35 34.78 36.69
C ASP A 155 -3.36 35.66 35.96
N ILE A 156 -4.56 35.13 35.72
CA ILE A 156 -5.65 35.87 35.11
C ILE A 156 -6.13 36.92 36.11
N VAL A 157 -6.08 38.20 35.71
CA VAL A 157 -6.60 39.32 36.49
C VAL A 157 -8.08 39.52 36.20
N PHE A 158 -8.44 39.66 34.92
CA PHE A 158 -9.83 39.72 34.48
C PHE A 158 -10.00 39.20 33.06
N VAL A 159 -11.27 38.95 32.70
CA VAL A 159 -11.69 38.54 31.36
C VAL A 159 -12.77 39.50 30.88
N THR A 160 -12.67 39.95 29.63
CA THR A 160 -13.79 40.54 28.90
C THR A 160 -14.25 39.57 27.84
N HIS A 161 -15.56 39.42 27.69
CA HIS A 161 -16.14 38.49 26.74
C HIS A 161 -17.44 39.07 26.18
N ASP A 162 -17.71 38.74 24.92
CA ASP A 162 -19.02 38.88 24.32
C ASP A 162 -19.35 37.66 23.48
N HIS A 163 -20.63 37.31 23.41
CA HIS A 163 -21.12 36.15 22.71
C HIS A 163 -21.53 36.52 21.29
N ARG A 164 -21.20 35.63 20.35
CA ARG A 164 -21.72 35.70 18.99
C ARG A 164 -23.23 35.87 19.00
N SER A 165 -23.72 36.89 18.31
CA SER A 165 -25.14 37.08 18.03
C SER A 165 -25.39 37.27 16.52
N ARG A 166 -26.65 37.08 16.12
CA ARG A 166 -27.08 37.23 14.71
C ARG A 166 -27.79 38.56 14.44
N TRP A 167 -28.11 39.32 15.49
CA TRP A 167 -29.03 40.44 15.41
C TRP A 167 -28.45 41.75 15.96
N ASP A 168 -27.41 41.68 16.79
CA ASP A 168 -26.44 42.75 16.95
C ASP A 168 -25.26 42.50 16.01
N CYS A 169 -24.80 43.56 15.36
CA CYS A 169 -23.66 43.47 14.44
C CYS A 169 -22.39 44.09 15.06
N ALA A 170 -22.47 44.59 16.29
CA ALA A 170 -21.46 45.42 16.92
C ALA A 170 -21.39 45.14 18.43
N ASP A 171 -20.30 44.50 18.84
CA ASP A 171 -20.07 44.02 20.20
C ASP A 171 -18.93 44.83 20.80
N ASN A 172 -19.26 45.71 21.74
CA ASN A 172 -18.28 46.56 22.41
C ASN A 172 -18.10 46.08 23.84
N GLY A 173 -16.85 45.94 24.26
CA GLY A 173 -16.53 45.55 25.63
C GLY A 173 -15.30 46.25 26.16
N GLY A 174 -15.21 46.35 27.47
CA GLY A 174 -14.06 46.93 28.14
C GLY A 174 -14.05 46.62 29.61
N ASN A 175 -12.88 46.73 30.21
CA ASN A 175 -12.71 46.60 31.65
C ASN A 175 -11.43 47.33 32.09
N ALA A 176 -11.37 47.67 33.37
CA ALA A 176 -10.26 48.38 33.96
C ALA A 176 -9.92 47.84 35.36
N VAL A 177 -8.67 47.99 35.78
CA VAL A 177 -8.18 47.47 37.04
C VAL A 177 -7.05 48.34 37.60
N PHE A 178 -6.98 48.44 38.94
CA PHE A 178 -5.79 48.90 39.66
C PHE A 178 -4.99 47.68 40.13
N LEU A 179 -3.69 47.64 39.82
CA LEU A 179 -2.78 46.57 40.22
C LEU A 179 -1.60 47.13 41.01
N GLN A 180 -1.35 46.56 42.18
CA GLN A 180 -0.09 46.74 42.86
C GLN A 180 0.97 45.85 42.19
N LEU A 181 2.01 46.50 41.66
CA LEU A 181 3.11 45.86 40.95
C LEU A 181 4.44 46.16 41.65
N VAL A 182 5.37 45.22 41.56
CA VAL A 182 6.78 45.44 41.88
C VAL A 182 7.59 45.56 40.58
N GLN A 183 8.81 46.10 40.68
CA GLN A 183 9.69 46.20 39.51
C GLN A 183 9.87 44.83 38.85
N GLY A 184 9.63 44.77 37.53
CA GLY A 184 9.74 43.56 36.72
C GLY A 184 8.46 42.74 36.59
N ASP A 185 7.38 43.05 37.35
CA ASP A 185 6.08 42.42 37.14
C ASP A 185 5.60 42.66 35.70
N GLN A 186 5.10 41.60 35.08
CA GLN A 186 4.58 41.61 33.71
C GLN A 186 3.06 41.75 33.73
N VAL A 187 2.53 42.65 32.91
CA VAL A 187 1.11 42.75 32.63
C VAL A 187 0.90 42.68 31.14
N TYR A 188 0.10 41.73 30.67
CA TYR A 188 -0.11 41.54 29.23
C TYR A 188 -1.52 41.10 28.93
N VAL A 189 -1.95 41.36 27.69
CA VAL A 189 -3.27 40.96 27.20
C VAL A 189 -3.13 39.83 26.19
N ARG A 190 -3.98 38.82 26.35
CA ARG A 190 -4.04 37.63 25.49
C ARG A 190 -5.37 37.58 24.75
N LEU A 191 -5.29 37.43 23.43
CA LEU A 191 -6.44 37.09 22.59
C LEU A 191 -6.61 35.57 22.58
N ILE A 192 -7.84 35.11 22.87
CA ILE A 192 -8.17 33.69 22.86
C ILE A 192 -8.26 33.18 21.43
N ALA A 193 -7.87 31.92 21.22
CA ALA A 193 -7.93 31.33 19.89
C ALA A 193 -9.37 31.36 19.35
N LYS A 194 -9.52 31.71 18.07
CA LYS A 194 -10.81 31.85 17.35
C LYS A 194 -11.69 33.02 17.81
N THR A 195 -11.14 33.99 18.53
CA THR A 195 -11.83 35.26 18.81
C THR A 195 -11.24 36.40 18.00
N TYR A 196 -12.01 37.47 17.84
CA TYR A 196 -11.62 38.62 17.03
C TYR A 196 -12.03 39.93 17.69
N VAL A 197 -11.12 40.90 17.71
CA VAL A 197 -11.35 42.22 18.29
C VAL A 197 -10.52 43.29 17.58
N TRP A 198 -11.04 44.51 17.53
CA TRP A 198 -10.27 45.75 17.35
C TRP A 198 -10.28 46.50 18.66
N GLY A 199 -9.12 46.89 19.19
CA GLY A 199 -9.13 47.52 20.51
C GLY A 199 -7.87 48.23 20.88
N THR A 200 -7.91 48.80 22.08
CA THR A 200 -6.81 49.52 22.70
C THR A 200 -6.52 48.92 24.08
N PHE A 201 -5.24 48.93 24.44
CA PHE A 201 -4.76 48.63 25.78
C PHE A 201 -3.87 49.79 26.22
N SER A 202 -4.15 50.34 27.39
CA SER A 202 -3.39 51.43 27.97
C SER A 202 -3.27 51.29 29.48
N GLY A 203 -2.23 51.90 30.04
CA GLY A 203 -2.04 51.96 31.47
C GLY A 203 -0.99 52.98 31.88
N PHE A 204 -1.01 53.36 33.16
CA PHE A 204 -0.09 54.33 33.74
C PHE A 204 0.11 54.09 35.24
N LEU A 205 1.23 54.60 35.77
CA LEU A 205 1.54 54.62 37.20
C LEU A 205 0.66 55.66 37.90
N VAL A 206 -0.07 55.23 38.93
CA VAL A 206 -0.95 56.08 39.73
C VAL A 206 -0.21 56.61 40.95
N ASN A 207 0.53 55.74 41.64
CA ASN A 207 1.36 56.11 42.77
C ASN A 207 2.56 55.17 42.89
N GLU A 208 3.75 55.75 43.06
CA GLU A 208 4.99 55.01 43.36
C GLU A 208 5.02 54.63 44.85
N MET A 209 5.64 53.50 45.18
CA MET A 209 5.81 53.01 46.56
C MET A 209 7.27 53.04 47.01
#